data_AF-A0A820CMF3-F1
#
_entry.id   AF-A0A820CMF3-F1
#
_cell.length_a   1.000
_cell.length_b   1.000
_cell.length_c   1.000
_cell.angle_alpha   90.00
_cell.angle_beta   90.00
_cell.angle_gamma   90.00
#
_symmetry.space_group_name_H-M   'P 1'
#
loop_
_entity.id
_entity.type
_entity.pdbx_description
1 polymer ?
#
loop_
_entity_poly.entity_id
_entity_poly.type
_entity_poly.pdbx_seq_one_letter_code
_entity_poly.pdbx_strand_id
1 'polypeptide(L)'
;MLINTKRTCSVHLGLGEFHRNSSTNNIEFVGIEYSAKEFNVYSWKDMYNTPNHPILEDVVYWDPHPQPSNHPCFSSLLIDHYGHLDAISIIRNITSLLETGNTLNLIIDYGENAAYLAYSAPDDPQGPIEAFNRVHIRIDMMKLFAEPPPKFEDLK
;
A
#
# COMPACT_ATOMS: atom_id res chain seq x y z
N MET A 1 6.49 13.43 14.67
CA MET A 1 5.78 14.46 13.87
C MET A 1 4.25 14.30 13.94
N LEU A 2 3.70 13.09 13.81
CA LEU A 2 2.25 12.85 13.79
C LEU A 2 1.53 13.24 15.11
N ILE A 3 2.08 12.87 16.27
CA ILE A 3 1.45 13.06 17.60
C ILE A 3 1.09 14.53 17.93
N ASN A 4 1.88 15.50 17.44
CA ASN A 4 1.69 16.92 17.75
C ASN A 4 0.89 17.69 16.69
N THR A 5 0.43 17.00 15.66
CA THR A 5 -0.37 17.62 14.60
C THR A 5 -1.84 17.57 15.01
N LYS A 6 -2.64 18.59 14.68
CA LYS A 6 -4.11 18.52 14.83
C LYS A 6 -4.71 18.14 13.49
N ARG A 7 -5.55 17.09 13.47
CA ARG A 7 -6.27 16.66 12.26
C ARG A 7 -7.74 17.03 12.37
N THR A 8 -8.29 17.51 11.27
CA THR A 8 -9.74 17.77 11.13
C THR A 8 -10.49 16.58 10.54
N CYS A 9 -9.79 15.66 9.86
CA CYS A 9 -10.35 14.47 9.23
C CYS A 9 -9.65 13.21 9.75
N SER A 10 -10.39 12.11 9.85
CA SER A 10 -9.84 10.78 10.14
C SER A 10 -9.11 10.21 8.93
N VAL A 11 -7.97 9.59 9.16
CA VAL A 11 -7.19 8.88 8.13
C VAL A 11 -6.70 7.54 8.67
N HIS A 12 -6.51 6.60 7.74
CA HIS A 12 -5.71 5.41 7.94
C HIS A 12 -4.40 5.58 7.20
N LEU A 13 -3.29 5.20 7.85
CA LEU A 13 -1.94 5.30 7.30
C LEU A 13 -1.25 3.96 7.47
N GLY A 14 -0.30 3.69 6.57
CA GLY A 14 0.69 2.64 6.73
C GLY A 14 2.07 3.27 6.82
N LEU A 15 2.89 2.82 7.76
CA LEU A 15 4.28 3.24 7.89
C LEU A 15 5.16 1.99 7.78
N GLY A 16 5.91 1.91 6.69
CA GLY A 16 6.94 0.89 6.49
C GLY A 16 8.33 1.47 6.71
N GLU A 17 9.18 0.75 7.43
CA GLU A 17 10.60 1.04 7.60
C GLU A 17 11.44 -0.15 7.16
N PHE A 18 12.47 0.13 6.35
CA PHE A 18 13.47 -0.86 5.97
C PHE A 18 14.75 -0.64 6.79
N HIS A 19 15.03 -1.55 7.73
CA HIS A 19 16.20 -1.45 8.60
C HIS A 19 17.47 -1.96 7.90
N ARG A 20 18.15 -1.08 7.15
CA ARG A 20 19.38 -1.41 6.36
C ARG A 20 20.53 -2.05 7.14
N ASN A 21 20.59 -1.87 8.47
CA ASN A 21 21.70 -2.32 9.31
C ASN A 21 21.29 -3.35 10.38
N SER A 22 20.11 -3.96 10.25
CA SER A 22 19.71 -5.05 11.14
C SER A 22 20.32 -6.37 10.65
N SER A 23 20.85 -7.17 11.57
CA SER A 23 21.33 -8.55 11.31
C SER A 23 20.21 -9.52 10.90
N THR A 24 18.97 -9.04 10.87
CA THR A 24 17.80 -9.70 10.34
C THR A 24 17.15 -8.77 9.32
N ASN A 25 16.71 -9.29 8.17
CA ASN A 25 15.88 -8.56 7.22
C ASN A 25 14.54 -8.20 7.89
N ASN A 26 14.50 -7.14 8.69
CA ASN A 26 13.27 -6.72 9.33
C ASN A 26 12.77 -5.50 8.58
N ILE A 27 11.80 -5.71 7.71
CA ILE A 27 10.87 -4.65 7.33
C ILE A 27 9.88 -4.57 8.49
N GLU A 28 9.79 -3.41 9.13
CA GLU A 28 8.72 -3.16 10.09
C GLU A 28 7.61 -2.39 9.37
N PHE A 29 6.38 -2.86 9.53
CA PHE A 29 5.21 -2.14 9.03
C PHE A 29 4.17 -2.02 10.14
N VAL A 30 3.68 -0.80 10.34
CA VAL A 30 2.60 -0.51 11.28
C VAL A 30 1.46 0.22 10.59
N GLY A 31 0.25 -0.12 10.99
CA GLY A 31 -0.96 0.63 10.66
C GLY A 31 -1.15 1.75 11.67
N ILE A 32 -1.60 2.92 11.22
CA ILE A 32 -1.94 4.04 12.10
C ILE A 32 -3.35 4.53 11.76
N GLU A 33 -4.24 4.50 12.75
CA GLU A 33 -5.50 5.25 12.69
C GLU A 33 -5.30 6.59 13.37
N TYR A 34 -5.64 7.67 12.68
CA TYR A 34 -5.39 9.00 13.17
C TYR A 34 -6.54 9.96 12.86
N SER A 35 -7.11 10.56 13.90
CA SER A 35 -8.20 11.54 13.81
C SER A 35 -7.97 12.72 14.75
N ALA A 36 -8.99 13.56 14.92
CA ALA A 36 -8.98 14.65 15.91
C ALA A 36 -8.94 14.14 17.37
N LYS A 37 -9.39 12.91 17.63
CA LYS A 37 -9.57 12.33 18.97
C LYS A 37 -8.74 11.08 19.22
N GLU A 38 -8.41 10.34 18.17
CA GLU A 38 -7.79 9.02 18.25
C GLU A 38 -6.42 9.01 17.57
N PHE A 39 -5.48 8.28 18.17
CA PHE A 39 -4.18 7.93 17.60
C PHE A 39 -3.85 6.50 18.02
N ASN A 40 -4.18 5.54 17.16
CA ASN A 40 -3.96 4.11 17.41
C ASN A 40 -2.88 3.59 16.46
N VAL A 41 -1.97 2.77 16.99
CA VAL A 41 -0.91 2.12 16.22
C VAL A 41 -1.13 0.62 16.31
N TYR A 42 -1.12 -0.04 15.16
CA TYR A 42 -1.42 -1.45 15.02
C TYR A 42 -0.23 -2.18 14.41
N SER A 43 0.22 -3.23 15.09
CA SER A 43 0.93 -4.33 14.43
C SER A 43 -0.07 -5.38 13.96
N TRP A 44 0.40 -6.40 13.23
CA TRP A 44 -0.46 -7.53 12.86
C TRP A 44 -1.12 -8.21 14.07
N LYS A 45 -0.47 -8.17 15.24
CA LYS A 45 -0.95 -8.77 16.50
C LYS A 45 -2.14 -8.04 17.09
N ASP A 46 -2.26 -6.75 16.79
CA ASP A 46 -3.22 -5.84 17.42
C ASP A 46 -4.44 -5.58 16.51
N MET A 47 -4.46 -6.16 15.30
CA MET A 47 -5.57 -6.01 14.36
C MET A 47 -6.86 -6.63 14.92
N TYR A 48 -8.00 -6.05 14.54
CA TYR A 48 -9.31 -6.49 15.00
C TYR A 48 -9.66 -7.87 14.41
N ASN A 49 -9.62 -8.92 15.24
CA ASN A 49 -9.83 -10.29 14.77
C ASN A 49 -11.31 -10.65 14.63
N THR A 50 -11.80 -10.73 13.39
CA THR A 50 -13.14 -11.26 13.07
C THR A 50 -13.10 -12.19 11.87
N PRO A 51 -14.17 -12.98 11.62
CA PRO A 51 -14.21 -13.86 10.45
C PRO A 51 -13.97 -13.15 9.10
N ASN A 52 -14.36 -11.87 8.97
CA ASN A 52 -14.17 -11.07 7.75
C ASN A 52 -12.98 -10.08 7.85
N HIS A 53 -12.24 -10.11 8.96
CA HIS A 53 -10.99 -9.38 9.16
C HIS A 53 -10.06 -10.24 10.03
N PRO A 54 -9.54 -11.37 9.51
CA PRO A 54 -8.66 -12.23 10.29
C PRO A 54 -7.31 -11.56 10.48
N ILE A 55 -6.67 -11.89 11.61
CA ILE A 55 -5.26 -11.62 11.83
C ILE A 55 -4.44 -12.53 10.92
N LEU A 56 -3.56 -11.93 10.14
CA LEU A 56 -2.57 -12.59 9.30
C LEU A 56 -1.20 -12.16 9.81
N GLU A 57 -0.36 -13.10 10.25
CA GLU A 57 0.98 -12.78 10.76
C GLU A 57 1.78 -12.02 9.70
N ASP A 58 2.46 -10.96 10.14
CA ASP A 58 3.22 -10.02 9.31
C ASP A 58 2.42 -9.25 8.24
N VAL A 59 1.09 -9.22 8.34
CA VAL A 59 0.22 -8.43 7.44
C VAL A 59 -0.66 -7.47 8.25
N VAL A 60 -0.60 -6.20 7.88
CA VAL A 60 -1.49 -5.15 8.39
C VAL A 60 -2.24 -4.56 7.20
N TYR A 61 -3.57 -4.48 7.29
CA TYR A 61 -4.40 -4.04 6.18
C TYR A 61 -5.65 -3.27 6.64
N TRP A 62 -6.04 -2.29 5.84
CA TRP A 62 -7.24 -1.49 6.03
C TRP A 62 -8.30 -1.91 5.03
N ASP A 63 -9.39 -2.48 5.53
CA ASP A 63 -10.48 -2.87 4.65
C ASP A 63 -11.21 -1.64 4.11
N PRO A 64 -11.54 -1.58 2.80
CA PRO A 64 -12.29 -0.47 2.23
C PRO A 64 -13.70 -0.34 2.81
N HIS A 65 -14.25 -1.40 3.40
CA HIS A 65 -15.53 -1.40 4.10
C HIS A 65 -15.35 -1.16 5.61
N PRO A 66 -16.29 -0.43 6.26
CA PRO A 66 -16.29 -0.25 7.71
C PRO A 66 -16.32 -1.57 8.46
N GLN A 67 -15.45 -1.74 9.46
CA GLN A 67 -15.40 -2.96 10.28
C GLN A 67 -16.20 -2.78 11.59
N PRO A 68 -16.90 -3.83 12.07
CA PRO A 68 -17.05 -5.15 11.45
C PRO A 68 -17.94 -5.11 10.19
N SER A 69 -17.51 -5.76 9.12
CA SER A 69 -18.27 -5.89 7.87
C SER A 69 -18.66 -7.34 7.59
N ASN A 70 -19.62 -7.55 6.69
CA ASN A 70 -19.91 -8.85 6.09
C ASN A 70 -19.37 -8.95 4.64
N HIS A 71 -18.38 -8.12 4.30
CA HIS A 71 -17.75 -8.11 2.98
C HIS A 71 -16.42 -8.86 3.05
N PRO A 72 -16.41 -10.19 2.78
CA PRO A 72 -15.19 -10.97 2.95
C PRO A 72 -14.16 -10.70 1.85
N CYS A 73 -14.55 -10.06 0.75
CA CYS A 73 -13.78 -10.01 -0.49
C CYS A 73 -12.31 -9.64 -0.31
N PHE A 74 -11.98 -8.58 0.45
CA PHE A 74 -10.58 -8.21 0.63
C PHE A 74 -9.83 -9.23 1.51
N SER A 75 -10.39 -9.56 2.67
CA SER A 75 -9.79 -10.57 3.56
C SER A 75 -9.59 -11.93 2.88
N SER A 76 -10.56 -12.39 2.07
CA SER A 76 -10.48 -13.65 1.33
C SER A 76 -9.32 -13.63 0.34
N LEU A 77 -9.16 -12.54 -0.43
CA LEU A 77 -8.04 -12.42 -1.36
C LEU A 77 -6.69 -12.39 -0.62
N LEU A 78 -6.61 -11.74 0.54
CA LEU A 78 -5.39 -11.75 1.36
C LEU A 78 -5.08 -13.14 1.92
N ILE A 79 -6.11 -13.89 2.34
CA ILE A 79 -5.96 -15.27 2.83
C ILE A 79 -5.52 -16.20 1.69
N ASP A 80 -6.16 -16.11 0.52
CA ASP A 80 -5.89 -16.97 -0.63
C ASP A 80 -4.45 -16.79 -1.15
N HIS A 81 -3.89 -15.60 -0.97
CA HIS A 81 -2.51 -15.27 -1.36
C HIS A 81 -1.56 -15.11 -0.16
N TYR A 82 -1.96 -15.56 1.03
CA TYR A 82 -1.14 -15.41 2.22
C TYR A 82 0.19 -16.17 2.08
N GLY A 83 1.30 -15.50 2.43
CA GLY A 83 2.66 -15.99 2.17
C GLY A 83 3.18 -15.73 0.73
N HIS A 84 2.34 -15.23 -0.16
CA HIS A 84 2.64 -14.91 -1.56
C HIS A 84 2.13 -13.52 -1.94
N LEU A 85 2.29 -12.54 -1.04
CA LEU A 85 1.92 -11.13 -1.26
C LEU A 85 3.08 -10.32 -1.86
N ASP A 86 3.72 -10.84 -2.91
CA ASP A 86 4.69 -10.07 -3.70
C ASP A 86 3.98 -9.00 -4.56
N ALA A 87 4.75 -8.05 -5.11
CA ALA A 87 4.19 -6.94 -5.87
C ALA A 87 3.29 -7.38 -7.04
N ILE A 88 3.65 -8.44 -7.77
CA ILE A 88 2.86 -8.91 -8.92
C ILE A 88 1.56 -9.57 -8.44
N SER A 89 1.63 -10.37 -7.38
CA SER A 89 0.46 -10.99 -6.75
C SER A 89 -0.50 -9.93 -6.20
N ILE A 90 0.01 -8.88 -5.53
CA ILE A 90 -0.80 -7.75 -5.07
C ILE A 90 -1.48 -7.04 -6.23
N ILE A 91 -0.73 -6.71 -7.29
CA ILE A 91 -1.28 -6.02 -8.46
C ILE A 91 -2.43 -6.84 -9.05
N ARG A 92 -2.14 -8.09 -9.45
CA ARG A 92 -3.06 -8.91 -10.25
C ARG A 92 -4.22 -9.49 -9.47
N ASN A 93 -3.98 -9.90 -8.23
CA ASN A 93 -4.93 -10.73 -7.50
C ASN A 93 -5.58 -9.98 -6.33
N ILE A 94 -5.01 -8.86 -5.88
CA ILE A 94 -5.60 -8.07 -4.80
C ILE A 94 -6.23 -6.81 -5.38
N THR A 95 -5.41 -5.90 -5.93
CA THR A 95 -5.91 -4.58 -6.30
C THR A 95 -6.81 -4.58 -7.53
N SER A 96 -6.51 -5.41 -8.54
CA SER A 96 -7.37 -5.55 -9.73
C SER A 96 -8.70 -6.22 -9.41
N LEU A 97 -8.71 -7.28 -8.58
CA LEU A 97 -9.95 -7.99 -8.23
C LEU A 97 -10.85 -7.20 -7.27
N LEU A 98 -10.27 -6.33 -6.44
CA LEU A 98 -11.04 -5.41 -5.59
C LEU A 98 -11.39 -4.10 -6.27
N GLU A 99 -10.93 -3.89 -7.51
CA GLU A 99 -11.14 -2.65 -8.25
C GLU A 99 -10.71 -1.41 -7.43
N THR A 100 -9.57 -1.50 -6.72
CA THR A 100 -9.09 -0.44 -5.83
C THR A 100 -7.84 0.26 -6.36
N GLY A 101 -7.79 1.58 -6.18
CA GLY A 101 -6.78 2.44 -6.79
C GLY A 101 -7.20 2.91 -8.18
N ASN A 102 -8.35 3.59 -8.27
CA ASN A 102 -8.91 4.16 -9.49
C ASN A 102 -7.94 5.10 -10.19
N THR A 103 -7.54 6.20 -9.53
CA THR A 103 -6.67 7.22 -10.13
C THR A 103 -5.18 6.84 -10.09
N LEU A 104 -4.74 6.22 -9.00
CA LEU A 104 -3.37 5.79 -8.77
C LEU A 104 -3.41 4.44 -8.06
N ASN A 105 -2.66 3.49 -8.59
CA ASN A 105 -2.38 2.24 -7.92
C ASN A 105 -0.86 2.18 -7.70
N LEU A 106 -0.43 2.16 -6.43
CA LEU A 106 0.97 2.23 -6.01
C LEU A 106 1.29 1.06 -5.07
N ILE A 107 2.32 0.29 -5.42
CA ILE A 107 2.88 -0.77 -4.59
C ILE A 107 4.34 -0.43 -4.36
N ILE A 108 4.78 -0.46 -3.10
CA ILE A 108 6.17 -0.23 -2.72
C ILE A 108 6.71 -1.54 -2.14
N ASP A 109 7.68 -2.12 -2.82
CA ASP A 109 8.34 -3.36 -2.41
C ASP A 109 9.71 -3.02 -1.83
N TYR A 110 9.80 -3.04 -0.49
CA TYR A 110 11.05 -2.80 0.22
C TYR A 110 12.07 -3.93 0.04
N GLY A 111 11.61 -5.17 -0.18
CA GLY A 111 12.47 -6.33 -0.38
C GLY A 111 13.20 -6.28 -1.72
N GLU A 112 12.51 -5.85 -2.78
CA GLU A 112 13.11 -5.62 -4.10
C GLU A 112 13.72 -4.21 -4.27
N ASN A 113 13.48 -3.31 -3.31
CA ASN A 113 13.78 -1.88 -3.42
C ASN A 113 13.22 -1.27 -4.72
N ALA A 114 11.94 -1.54 -4.98
CA ALA A 114 11.23 -1.15 -6.19
C ALA A 114 9.86 -0.54 -5.87
N ALA A 115 9.40 0.37 -6.72
CA ALA A 115 8.03 0.86 -6.70
C ALA A 115 7.32 0.49 -8.00
N TYR A 116 6.07 0.06 -7.91
CA TYR A 116 5.21 -0.25 -9.04
C TYR A 116 4.05 0.74 -9.02
N LEU A 117 3.87 1.49 -10.10
CA LEU A 117 2.79 2.48 -10.18
C LEU A 117 2.07 2.46 -11.51
N ALA A 118 0.77 2.68 -11.45
CA ALA A 118 -0.08 2.96 -12.59
C ALA A 118 -0.95 4.18 -12.28
N TYR A 119 -1.20 5.02 -13.30
CA TYR A 119 -2.16 6.12 -13.24
C TYR A 119 -3.34 5.81 -14.15
N SER A 120 -4.53 6.29 -13.79
CA SER A 120 -5.70 6.25 -14.67
C SER A 120 -5.39 6.95 -16.00
N ALA A 121 -5.93 6.42 -17.10
CA ALA A 121 -5.85 7.07 -18.41
C ALA A 121 -7.08 7.96 -18.63
N PRO A 122 -6.92 9.18 -19.19
CA PRO A 122 -8.07 9.92 -19.74
C PRO A 122 -8.67 9.16 -20.93
N ASP A 123 -10.00 9.12 -20.94
CA ASP A 123 -10.97 8.59 -21.92
C ASP A 123 -10.46 7.80 -23.16
N ASP A 124 -10.79 6.50 -23.15
CA ASP A 124 -11.09 5.70 -24.34
C ASP A 124 -12.59 5.90 -24.70
N PRO A 125 -13.12 5.53 -25.90
CA PRO A 125 -14.55 5.64 -26.20
C PRO A 125 -15.48 4.88 -25.24
N GLN A 126 -14.92 4.04 -24.36
CA GLN A 126 -15.61 3.24 -23.35
C GLN A 126 -15.52 3.86 -21.93
N GLY A 127 -14.85 5.00 -21.77
CA GLY A 127 -14.62 5.68 -20.49
C GLY A 127 -13.15 5.67 -20.05
N PRO A 128 -12.84 6.26 -18.88
CA PRO A 128 -11.49 6.25 -18.33
C PRO A 128 -11.08 4.82 -17.94
N ILE A 129 -9.82 4.48 -18.23
CA ILE A 129 -9.24 3.20 -17.79
C ILE A 129 -8.64 3.42 -16.41
N GLU A 130 -9.21 2.75 -15.41
CA GLU A 130 -8.76 2.80 -14.02
C GLU A 130 -7.36 2.20 -13.84
N ALA A 131 -6.58 2.74 -12.89
CA ALA A 131 -5.18 2.37 -12.73
C ALA A 131 -4.97 0.91 -12.32
N PHE A 132 -5.89 0.30 -11.55
CA PHE A 132 -5.84 -1.12 -11.21
C PHE A 132 -6.02 -2.06 -12.42
N ASN A 133 -6.54 -1.53 -13.54
CA ASN A 133 -6.68 -2.24 -14.81
C ASN A 133 -5.57 -1.92 -15.81
N ARG A 134 -4.53 -1.19 -15.38
CA ARG A 134 -3.43 -0.77 -16.23
C ARG A 134 -2.15 -1.52 -15.95
N VAL A 135 -1.25 -1.47 -16.93
CA VAL A 135 0.13 -1.94 -16.78
C VAL A 135 0.87 -1.01 -15.83
N HIS A 136 1.46 -1.56 -14.78
CA HIS A 136 2.32 -0.85 -13.85
C HIS A 136 3.71 -0.62 -14.44
N ILE A 137 4.22 0.58 -14.23
CA ILE A 137 5.61 0.92 -14.44
C ILE A 137 6.38 0.49 -13.19
N ARG A 138 7.45 -0.28 -13.36
CA ARG A 138 8.39 -0.61 -12.29
C ARG A 138 9.51 0.41 -12.26
N ILE A 139 9.70 1.05 -11.12
CA ILE A 139 10.81 1.93 -10.82
C ILE A 139 11.77 1.19 -9.90
N ASP A 140 13.03 1.06 -10.35
CA ASP A 140 14.13 0.57 -9.53
C ASP A 140 14.61 1.73 -8.64
N MET A 141 14.26 1.69 -7.35
CA MET A 141 14.54 2.80 -6.43
C MET A 141 16.03 2.92 -6.14
N MET A 142 16.79 1.81 -6.23
CA MET A 142 18.24 1.86 -6.08
C MET A 142 18.88 2.68 -7.19
N LYS A 143 18.46 2.44 -8.44
CA LYS A 143 18.96 3.18 -9.60
C LYS A 143 18.50 4.63 -9.56
N LEU A 144 17.21 4.88 -9.27
CA LEU A 144 16.65 6.22 -9.22
C LEU A 144 17.42 7.12 -8.25
N PHE A 145 17.68 6.66 -7.03
CA PHE A 145 18.41 7.46 -6.03
C PHE A 145 19.93 7.51 -6.26
N ALA A 146 20.46 6.73 -7.20
CA ALA A 146 21.84 6.82 -7.65
C ALA A 146 22.02 7.76 -8.85
N GLU A 147 20.92 8.29 -9.43
CA GLU A 147 21.00 9.23 -10.54
C GLU A 147 21.70 10.53 -10.11
N PRO A 148 22.65 11.04 -10.92
CA PRO A 148 23.25 12.33 -10.64
C PRO A 148 22.18 13.42 -10.76
N PRO A 149 22.28 14.51 -9.96
CA PRO A 149 21.39 15.65 -10.11
C PRO A 149 21.41 16.16 -11.56
N PRO A 150 20.25 16.58 -12.12
CA PRO A 150 20.21 17.14 -13.46
C PRO A 150 21.15 18.35 -13.54
N LYS A 151 21.93 18.45 -14.62
CA LYS A 151 22.76 19.62 -14.85
C LYS A 151 21.85 20.77 -15.25
N PHE A 152 22.16 21.98 -14.78
CA PHE A 152 21.39 23.18 -15.12
C PHE A 152 21.29 23.44 -16.64
N GLU A 153 22.20 22.89 -17.43
CA GLU A 153 22.24 23.01 -18.89
C GLU A 153 21.15 22.20 -19.60
N ASP A 154 20.59 21.18 -18.93
CA ASP A 154 19.59 20.24 -19.50
C ASP A 154 18.14 20.71 -19.27
N LEU A 155 17.91 21.82 -18.55
CA LEU A 155 16.59 22.35 -18.19
C LEU A 155 16.06 23.40 -19.18
N LYS A 156 16.44 23.34 -20.46
CA LYS A 156 16.01 24.28 -21.50
C LYS A 156 14.80 23.80 -22.28
#